data_AF-A0A6P3HLZ4-F1
#
_entry.id   AF-A0A6P3HLZ4-F1
#
_cell.length_a   1.000
_cell.length_b   1.000
_cell.length_c   1.000
_cell.angle_alpha   90.00
_cell.angle_beta   90.00
_cell.angle_gamma   90.00
#
_symmetry.space_group_name_H-M   'P 1'
#
loop_
_entity.id
_entity.type
_entity.pdbx_description
1 polymer ?
#
loop_
_entity_poly.entity_id
_entity_poly.type
_entity_poly.pdbx_seq_one_letter_code
_entity_poly.pdbx_strand_id
1 'polypeptide(L)'
;MVNIGTGVAHPPRWTSDSTVAEVTSIQLEFRELSRLTGDKKFQEAAEEVTRRVHALHGKLDGLVPMFINTNSGSFTHLGVFTLGARADSYYEYLLKQWIQGGKKERQLLEDYLEAVDGIRKHLLARSEPRKLTFVGELNHGRFSAKMVSGRVFP
;
A
#
# COMPACT_ATOMS: atom_id res chain seq x y z
N MET A 1 11.71 12.37 0.72
CA MET A 1 12.33 12.61 2.05
C MET A 1 12.05 14.03 2.49
N VAL A 2 11.93 14.26 3.79
CA VAL A 2 11.69 15.59 4.38
C VAL A 2 12.81 15.91 5.36
N ASN A 3 13.40 17.09 5.23
CA ASN A 3 14.34 17.58 6.23
C ASN A 3 13.56 18.22 7.38
N ILE A 4 13.64 17.64 8.58
CA ILE A 4 12.88 18.09 9.75
C ILE A 4 13.36 19.43 10.32
N GLY A 5 14.60 19.85 10.04
CA GLY A 5 15.14 21.13 10.49
C GLY A 5 14.80 22.30 9.57
N THR A 6 14.73 22.05 8.25
CA THR A 6 14.45 23.09 7.25
C THR A 6 13.02 23.05 6.70
N GLY A 7 12.27 21.97 6.93
CA GLY A 7 10.95 21.73 6.35
C GLY A 7 10.96 21.37 4.86
N VAL A 8 12.13 21.33 4.20
CA VAL A 8 12.22 21.08 2.76
C VAL A 8 11.99 19.60 2.45
N ALA A 9 10.97 19.33 1.64
CA ALA A 9 10.67 18.02 1.08
C ALA A 9 11.23 17.88 -0.34
N HIS A 10 11.78 16.72 -0.67
CA HIS A 10 12.22 16.40 -2.02
C HIS A 10 12.05 14.90 -2.32
N PRO A 11 11.69 14.53 -3.56
CA PRO A 11 11.72 13.14 -3.99
C PRO A 11 13.18 12.67 -4.17
N PRO A 12 13.43 11.37 -4.40
CA PRO A 12 14.76 10.89 -4.80
C PRO A 12 15.27 11.64 -6.04
N ARG A 13 16.60 11.84 -6.15
CA ARG A 13 17.16 12.64 -7.26
C ARG A 13 16.89 12.08 -8.66
N TRP A 14 16.58 10.80 -8.77
CA TRP A 14 16.42 10.07 -10.03
C TRP A 14 14.96 9.78 -10.40
N THR A 15 13.98 10.11 -9.55
CA THR A 15 12.56 9.89 -9.84
C THR A 15 11.66 10.81 -9.02
N SER A 16 10.50 11.18 -9.56
CA SER A 16 9.41 11.82 -8.82
C SER A 16 8.41 10.80 -8.26
N ASP A 17 8.75 9.51 -8.32
CA ASP A 17 7.92 8.45 -7.75
C ASP A 17 8.21 8.24 -6.27
N SER A 18 7.14 8.00 -5.51
CA SER A 18 7.18 7.45 -4.16
C SER A 18 6.74 5.99 -4.20
N THR A 19 7.07 5.22 -3.14
CA THR A 19 6.50 3.88 -3.02
C THR A 19 5.09 3.94 -2.48
N VAL A 20 4.22 3.05 -2.96
CA VAL A 20 2.82 3.02 -2.53
C VAL A 20 2.71 2.69 -1.05
N ALA A 21 3.47 1.71 -0.55
CA ALA A 21 3.53 1.39 0.87
C ALA A 21 3.91 2.61 1.73
N GLU A 22 4.94 3.38 1.37
CA GLU A 22 5.36 4.55 2.18
C GLU A 22 4.25 5.60 2.34
N VAL A 23 3.49 5.89 1.29
CA VAL A 23 2.43 6.92 1.36
C VAL A 23 1.12 6.40 1.95
N THR A 24 0.92 5.08 1.98
CA THR A 24 -0.30 4.43 2.49
C THR A 24 -0.10 3.70 3.83
N SER A 25 1.04 3.90 4.49
CA SER A 25 1.37 3.30 5.79
C SER A 25 1.75 4.33 6.85
N ILE A 26 1.11 5.49 6.82
CA ILE A 26 1.28 6.60 7.79
C ILE A 26 -0.04 7.04 8.43
N GLN A 27 -1.14 6.43 8.01
CA GLN A 27 -2.49 6.89 8.29
C GLN A 27 -2.88 6.68 9.75
N LEU A 28 -2.52 5.54 10.35
CA LEU A 28 -2.88 5.24 11.73
C LEU A 28 -2.28 6.27 12.69
N GLU A 29 -1.01 6.60 12.46
CA GLU A 29 -0.20 7.51 13.24
C GLU A 29 -0.71 8.95 13.11
N PHE A 30 -0.97 9.39 11.87
CA PHE A 30 -1.46 10.75 11.61
C PHE A 30 -2.89 10.96 12.11
N ARG A 31 -3.76 9.95 11.96
CA ARG A 31 -5.13 9.97 12.53
C ARG A 31 -5.09 10.09 14.04
N GLU A 32 -4.27 9.27 14.70
CA GLU A 32 -4.15 9.29 16.16
C GLU A 32 -3.51 10.59 16.66
N LEU A 33 -2.50 11.11 15.96
CA LEU A 33 -1.90 12.40 16.27
C LEU A 33 -2.93 13.54 16.23
N SER A 34 -3.76 13.59 15.19
CA SER A 34 -4.86 14.56 15.12
C SER A 34 -5.87 14.37 16.25
N ARG A 35 -6.22 13.13 16.60
CA ARG A 35 -7.14 12.83 17.70
C ARG A 35 -6.60 13.33 19.06
N LEU A 36 -5.31 13.14 19.32
CA LEU A 36 -4.66 13.51 20.58
C LEU A 36 -4.37 15.02 20.69
N THR A 37 -4.02 15.67 19.59
CA THR A 37 -3.64 17.10 19.59
C THR A 37 -4.81 18.05 19.32
N GLY A 38 -5.88 17.54 18.71
CA GLY A 38 -6.98 18.36 18.19
C GLY A 38 -6.68 19.06 16.85
N ASP A 39 -5.46 18.96 16.33
CA ASP A 39 -5.06 19.54 15.04
C ASP A 39 -5.39 18.57 13.89
N LYS A 40 -6.42 18.89 13.10
CA LYS A 40 -6.94 18.01 12.04
C LYS A 40 -6.02 17.86 10.83
N LYS A 41 -5.02 18.73 10.66
CA LYS A 41 -4.20 18.76 9.44
C LYS A 41 -3.50 17.43 9.15
N PHE A 42 -3.14 16.67 10.18
CA PHE A 42 -2.45 15.39 10.04
C PHE A 42 -3.39 14.33 9.47
N GLN A 43 -4.56 14.15 10.10
CA GLN A 43 -5.61 13.25 9.62
C GLN A 43 -6.06 13.61 8.21
N GLU A 44 -6.35 14.88 7.94
CA GLU A 44 -6.84 15.33 6.63
C GLU A 44 -5.84 15.02 5.51
N ALA A 45 -4.54 15.26 5.75
CA ALA A 45 -3.49 14.95 4.80
C ALA A 45 -3.37 13.44 4.53
N ALA A 46 -3.41 12.62 5.58
CA ALA A 46 -3.27 11.17 5.44
C ALA A 46 -4.49 10.51 4.77
N GLU A 47 -5.70 10.96 5.10
CA GLU A 47 -6.94 10.47 4.49
C GLU A 47 -7.09 10.89 3.03
N GLU A 48 -6.57 12.06 2.65
CA GLU A 48 -6.57 12.49 1.24
C GLU A 48 -5.77 11.53 0.37
N VAL A 49 -4.63 11.02 0.86
CA VAL A 49 -3.87 9.99 0.16
C VAL A 49 -4.69 8.71 0.00
N THR A 50 -5.34 8.24 1.06
CA THR A 50 -6.19 7.03 1.02
C THR A 50 -7.33 7.19 0.02
N ARG A 51 -8.03 8.33 0.03
CA ARG A 51 -9.13 8.62 -0.93
C ARG A 51 -8.65 8.62 -2.38
N ARG A 52 -7.48 9.22 -2.65
CA ARG A 52 -6.91 9.24 -4.00
C ARG A 52 -6.55 7.84 -4.45
N VAL A 53 -5.82 7.08 -3.63
CA VAL A 53 -5.42 5.70 -3.95
C VAL A 53 -6.63 4.78 -4.16
N HIS A 54 -7.71 4.96 -3.39
CA HIS A 54 -8.97 4.26 -3.62
C HIS A 54 -9.49 4.48 -5.05
N ALA A 55 -9.55 5.73 -5.51
CA ALA A 55 -10.06 6.11 -6.82
C ALA A 55 -9.10 5.84 -8.01
N LEU A 56 -7.86 5.44 -7.77
CA LEU A 56 -6.88 5.22 -8.84
C LEU A 56 -7.18 3.97 -9.68
N HIS A 57 -7.11 4.14 -11.00
CA HIS A 57 -7.09 3.06 -11.97
C HIS A 57 -5.71 2.37 -12.03
N GLY A 58 -5.65 1.19 -12.65
CA GLY A 58 -4.40 0.42 -12.83
C GLY A 58 -4.16 -0.66 -11.78
N LYS A 59 -5.11 -0.84 -10.85
CA LYS A 59 -5.17 -2.00 -9.96
C LYS A 59 -5.57 -3.25 -10.74
N LEU A 60 -5.12 -4.42 -10.30
CA LEU A 60 -5.53 -5.72 -10.82
C LEU A 60 -6.27 -6.48 -9.72
N ASP A 61 -7.60 -6.52 -9.77
CA ASP A 61 -8.45 -7.15 -8.74
C ASP A 61 -7.98 -6.74 -7.31
N GLY A 62 -7.95 -5.44 -7.02
CA GLY A 62 -7.45 -4.88 -5.76
C GLY A 62 -5.92 -4.82 -5.57
N LEU A 63 -5.12 -5.49 -6.41
CA LEU A 63 -3.64 -5.43 -6.32
C LEU A 63 -3.12 -4.09 -6.85
N VAL A 64 -2.29 -3.41 -6.07
CA VAL A 64 -1.69 -2.11 -6.46
C VAL A 64 -0.29 -2.26 -7.07
N PRO A 65 0.08 -1.41 -8.04
CA PRO A 65 1.47 -1.24 -8.45
C PRO A 65 2.37 -0.76 -7.30
N MET A 66 3.68 -0.94 -7.42
CA MET A 66 4.63 -0.59 -6.34
C MET A 66 4.90 0.90 -6.18
N PHE A 67 4.64 1.70 -7.23
CA PHE A 67 5.05 3.09 -7.30
C PHE A 67 3.90 4.01 -7.69
N ILE A 68 3.95 5.23 -7.17
CA ILE A 68 3.00 6.31 -7.45
C ILE A 68 3.78 7.60 -7.70
N ASN A 69 3.44 8.30 -8.77
CA ASN A 69 4.09 9.56 -9.09
C ASN A 69 3.56 10.69 -8.21
N THR A 70 4.43 11.45 -7.54
CA THR A 70 3.98 12.50 -6.62
C THR A 70 3.44 13.75 -7.32
N ASN A 71 3.76 13.95 -8.59
CA ASN A 71 3.30 15.11 -9.36
C ASN A 71 1.93 14.85 -9.98
N SER A 72 1.75 13.70 -10.63
CA SER A 72 0.47 13.35 -11.27
C SER A 72 -0.51 12.66 -10.33
N GLY A 73 -0.03 12.04 -9.24
CA GLY A 73 -0.84 11.24 -8.34
C GLY A 73 -1.25 9.88 -8.90
N SER A 74 -0.74 9.47 -10.06
CA SER A 74 -1.07 8.22 -10.73
C SER A 74 -0.06 7.11 -10.42
N PHE A 75 -0.51 5.85 -10.43
CA PHE A 75 0.41 4.71 -10.37
C PHE A 75 1.38 4.69 -11.56
N THR A 76 2.61 4.27 -11.29
CA THR A 76 3.65 4.00 -12.30
C THR A 76 4.05 2.53 -12.22
N HIS A 77 4.90 2.08 -13.16
CA HIS A 77 5.31 0.67 -13.25
C HIS A 77 4.12 -0.31 -13.28
N LEU A 78 3.10 0.02 -14.09
CA LEU A 78 1.87 -0.75 -14.23
C LEU A 78 2.16 -2.20 -14.65
N GLY A 79 1.32 -3.13 -14.19
CA GLY A 79 1.42 -4.54 -14.53
C GLY A 79 2.42 -5.33 -13.67
N VAL A 80 3.09 -4.70 -12.70
CA VAL A 80 3.96 -5.36 -11.73
C VAL A 80 3.31 -5.34 -10.35
N PHE A 81 3.02 -6.52 -9.80
CA PHE A 81 2.31 -6.70 -8.54
C PHE A 81 3.09 -7.63 -7.61
N THR A 82 3.27 -7.21 -6.36
CA THR A 82 3.96 -7.97 -5.31
C THR A 82 3.27 -7.74 -3.98
N LEU A 83 3.41 -8.71 -3.08
CA LEU A 83 3.08 -8.58 -1.65
C LEU A 83 4.33 -8.39 -0.77
N GLY A 84 5.49 -8.25 -1.41
CA GLY A 84 6.73 -7.92 -0.73
C GLY A 84 6.93 -6.41 -0.58
N ALA A 85 8.19 -6.05 -0.35
CA ALA A 85 8.59 -4.65 -0.13
C ALA A 85 7.99 -3.70 -1.18
N ARG A 86 7.49 -2.55 -0.70
CA ARG A 86 6.90 -1.42 -1.45
C ARG A 86 5.39 -1.48 -1.68
N ALA A 87 4.74 -2.61 -1.44
CA ALA A 87 3.28 -2.75 -1.51
C ALA A 87 2.66 -3.52 -0.32
N ASP A 88 3.46 -4.23 0.46
CA ASP A 88 3.05 -5.00 1.64
C ASP A 88 2.14 -4.23 2.60
N SER A 89 2.63 -3.14 3.19
CA SER A 89 1.94 -2.46 4.28
C SER A 89 0.73 -1.63 3.82
N TYR A 90 0.55 -1.41 2.51
CA TYR A 90 -0.71 -0.86 1.97
C TYR A 90 -1.89 -1.74 2.36
N TYR A 91 -1.79 -3.05 2.08
CA TYR A 91 -2.86 -4.00 2.37
C TYR A 91 -3.12 -4.12 3.88
N GLU A 92 -2.06 -4.07 4.67
CA GLU A 92 -2.14 -4.07 6.14
C GLU A 92 -2.89 -2.84 6.68
N TYR A 93 -2.56 -1.65 6.17
CA TYR A 93 -3.15 -0.40 6.67
C TYR A 93 -4.59 -0.22 6.22
N LEU A 94 -5.03 -0.81 5.10
CA LEU A 94 -6.47 -0.84 4.76
C LEU A 94 -7.28 -1.47 5.91
N LEU A 95 -6.89 -2.68 6.32
CA LEU A 95 -7.57 -3.40 7.41
C LEU A 95 -7.43 -2.67 8.74
N LYS A 96 -6.21 -2.25 9.10
CA LYS A 96 -5.96 -1.60 10.39
C LYS A 96 -6.70 -0.27 10.52
N GLN A 97 -6.77 0.54 9.47
CA GLN A 97 -7.52 1.80 9.50
C GLN A 97 -9.02 1.54 9.69
N TRP A 98 -9.58 0.53 8.99
CA TRP A 98 -10.98 0.16 9.17
C TRP A 98 -11.28 -0.24 10.62
N ILE A 99 -10.39 -1.00 11.25
CA ILE A 99 -10.50 -1.37 12.66
C ILE A 99 -10.37 -0.13 13.56
N GLN A 100 -9.37 0.73 13.33
CA GLN A 100 -9.13 1.96 14.11
C GLN A 100 -10.35 2.91 14.06
N GLY A 101 -10.99 3.04 12.90
CA GLY A 101 -12.20 3.83 12.71
C GLY A 101 -13.48 3.22 13.29
N GLY A 102 -13.37 2.14 14.07
CA GLY A 102 -14.52 1.45 14.66
C GLY A 102 -15.39 0.73 13.63
N LYS A 103 -14.78 0.25 12.54
CA LYS A 103 -15.41 -0.56 11.49
C LYS A 103 -16.47 0.16 10.65
N LYS A 104 -16.40 1.49 10.57
CA LYS A 104 -17.41 2.32 9.87
C LYS A 104 -17.05 2.68 8.43
N GLU A 105 -15.75 2.77 8.13
CA GLU A 105 -15.23 3.19 6.82
C GLU A 105 -15.23 2.03 5.82
N ARG A 106 -16.38 1.77 5.21
CA ARG A 106 -16.60 0.59 4.35
C ARG A 106 -15.62 0.46 3.19
N GLN A 107 -15.21 1.56 2.57
CA GLN A 107 -14.29 1.57 1.44
C GLN A 107 -12.96 0.88 1.78
N LEU A 108 -12.45 1.06 3.00
CA LEU A 108 -11.21 0.41 3.46
C LEU A 108 -11.35 -1.11 3.52
N LEU A 109 -12.51 -1.59 3.98
CA LEU A 109 -12.80 -3.03 4.04
C LEU A 109 -13.02 -3.60 2.63
N GLU A 110 -13.74 -2.88 1.77
CA GLU A 110 -14.03 -3.30 0.40
C GLU A 110 -12.72 -3.43 -0.41
N ASP A 111 -11.84 -2.43 -0.37
CA ASP A 111 -10.52 -2.48 -1.00
C ASP A 111 -9.65 -3.62 -0.43
N TYR A 112 -9.70 -3.85 0.89
CA TYR A 112 -8.94 -4.94 1.52
C TYR A 112 -9.43 -6.32 1.06
N LEU A 113 -10.75 -6.53 1.04
CA LEU A 113 -11.33 -7.81 0.61
C LEU A 113 -11.06 -8.08 -0.87
N GLU A 114 -11.21 -7.05 -1.72
CA GLU A 114 -10.87 -7.15 -3.13
C GLU A 114 -9.40 -7.56 -3.32
N ALA A 115 -8.48 -6.91 -2.60
CA ALA A 115 -7.06 -7.25 -2.66
C ALA A 115 -6.78 -8.69 -2.19
N VAL A 116 -7.44 -9.18 -1.13
CA VAL A 116 -7.31 -10.57 -0.66
C VAL A 116 -7.76 -11.56 -1.74
N ASP A 117 -8.85 -11.26 -2.44
CA ASP A 117 -9.31 -12.11 -3.55
C ASP A 117 -8.36 -12.05 -4.75
N GLY A 118 -7.82 -10.87 -5.07
CA GLY A 118 -6.76 -10.70 -6.08
C GLY A 118 -5.50 -11.51 -5.76
N ILE A 119 -5.05 -11.47 -4.51
CA ILE A 119 -3.91 -12.28 -4.02
C ILE A 119 -4.16 -13.75 -4.25
N ARG A 120 -5.35 -14.24 -3.86
CA ARG A 120 -5.73 -15.65 -4.03
C ARG A 120 -5.75 -16.08 -5.48
N LYS A 121 -6.24 -15.20 -6.36
CA LYS A 121 -6.42 -15.46 -7.79
C LYS A 121 -5.10 -15.44 -8.56
N HIS A 122 -4.21 -14.50 -8.26
CA HIS A 122 -3.06 -14.20 -9.11
C HIS A 122 -1.69 -14.56 -8.51
N LEU A 123 -1.58 -14.60 -7.18
CA LEU A 123 -0.28 -14.63 -6.51
C LEU A 123 -0.04 -15.88 -5.66
N LEU A 124 -1.06 -16.70 -5.39
CA LEU A 124 -0.89 -17.96 -4.65
C LEU A 124 -0.36 -19.08 -5.55
N ALA A 125 0.68 -19.75 -5.08
CA ALA A 125 1.21 -20.97 -5.69
C ALA A 125 1.60 -21.99 -4.61
N ARG A 126 1.91 -23.22 -5.03
CA ARG A 126 2.40 -24.29 -4.16
C ARG A 126 3.81 -24.70 -4.55
N SER A 127 4.68 -24.90 -3.57
CA SER A 127 6.06 -25.36 -3.79
C SER A 127 6.13 -26.86 -4.06
N GLU A 128 7.21 -27.30 -4.70
CA GLU A 128 7.55 -28.72 -4.83
C GLU A 128 8.79 -29.05 -3.98
N PRO A 129 8.87 -30.25 -3.36
CA PRO A 129 7.85 -31.32 -3.34
C PRO A 129 6.80 -31.17 -2.22
N ARG A 130 7.02 -30.25 -1.27
CA ARG A 130 6.27 -30.19 -0.01
C ARG A 130 4.89 -29.53 -0.10
N LYS A 131 4.49 -29.05 -1.28
CA LYS A 131 3.20 -28.41 -1.56
C LYS A 131 2.88 -27.23 -0.62
N LEU A 132 3.90 -26.50 -0.15
CA LEU A 132 3.69 -25.35 0.73
C LEU A 132 3.09 -24.20 -0.07
N THR A 133 2.00 -23.63 0.42
CA THR A 133 1.42 -22.41 -0.15
C THR A 133 2.34 -21.23 0.09
N PHE A 134 2.64 -20.47 -0.95
CA PHE A 134 3.41 -19.24 -0.87
C PHE A 134 2.81 -18.17 -1.78
N VAL A 135 3.20 -16.92 -1.55
CA VAL A 135 2.80 -15.76 -2.36
C VAL A 135 3.96 -15.36 -3.25
N GLY A 136 3.76 -15.39 -4.57
CA GLY A 136 4.74 -14.96 -5.56
C GLY A 136 4.55 -13.50 -6.01
N GLU A 137 5.21 -13.16 -7.12
CA GLU A 137 5.07 -11.85 -7.78
C GLU A 137 4.47 -12.04 -9.18
N LEU A 138 3.77 -11.03 -9.69
CA LEU A 138 3.24 -11.00 -11.05
C LEU A 138 3.88 -9.86 -11.84
N ASN A 139 4.45 -10.19 -13.01
CA ASN A 139 5.07 -9.21 -13.90
C ASN A 139 4.45 -9.32 -15.30
N HIS A 140 3.66 -8.34 -15.70
CA HIS A 140 2.97 -8.29 -17.00
C HIS A 140 2.22 -9.59 -17.32
N GLY A 141 1.50 -10.12 -16.33
CA GLY A 141 0.75 -11.38 -16.43
C GLY A 141 1.59 -12.66 -16.26
N ARG A 142 2.92 -12.55 -16.09
CA ARG A 142 3.80 -13.70 -15.84
C ARG A 142 4.08 -13.87 -14.35
N PHE A 143 3.72 -15.04 -13.82
CA PHE A 143 4.00 -15.42 -12.44
C PHE A 143 5.50 -15.66 -12.22
N SER A 144 6.02 -15.17 -11.10
CA SER A 144 7.38 -15.37 -10.61
C SER A 144 7.33 -16.01 -9.23
N ALA A 145 7.96 -17.18 -9.07
CA ALA A 145 8.04 -17.92 -7.82
C ALA A 145 9.08 -17.32 -6.84
N LYS A 146 9.00 -16.01 -6.62
CA LYS A 146 9.85 -15.25 -5.71
C LYS A 146 8.99 -14.72 -4.58
N MET A 147 9.37 -15.04 -3.34
CA MET A 147 8.72 -14.51 -2.14
C MET A 147 9.79 -13.78 -1.32
N VAL A 148 9.54 -12.50 -1.03
CA VAL A 148 10.43 -11.71 -0.17
C VAL A 148 10.04 -11.96 1.28
N SER A 149 11.01 -12.15 2.17
CA SER A 149 10.74 -12.19 3.61
C SER A 149 10.27 -10.81 4.06
N GLY A 150 8.99 -10.67 4.41
CA GLY A 150 8.49 -9.47 5.08
C GLY A 150 9.16 -9.31 6.42
N ARG A 151 9.55 -8.08 6.79
CA ARG A 151 9.90 -7.78 8.18
C ARG A 151 8.60 -7.61 8.95
N VAL A 152 8.19 -8.64 9.66
CA VAL A 152 7.26 -8.46 10.78
C VAL A 152 8.05 -7.69 11.82
N PHE A 153 7.76 -6.39 11.99
CA PHE A 153 8.34 -5.64 13.09
C PHE A 153 7.89 -6.30 14.42
N PRO A 154 8.83 -6.62 15.33
CA PRO A 154 8.54 -7.29 16.60
C PRO A 154 7.72 -6.42 17.55
#